data_AF-A0A962UVX3-F1
#
_entry.id   AF-A0A962UVX3-F1
#
_cell.length_a   1.000
_cell.length_b   1.000
_cell.length_c   1.000
_cell.angle_alpha   90.00
_cell.angle_beta   90.00
_cell.angle_gamma   90.00
#
_symmetry.space_group_name_H-M   'P 1'
#
loop_
_entity.id
_entity.type
_entity.pdbx_description
1 polymer ?
#
loop_
_entity_poly.entity_id
_entity_poly.type
_entity_poly.pdbx_seq_one_letter_code
_entity_poly.pdbx_strand_id
1 'polypeptide(L)'
;VHHWGDFYTKAAQAVLDGNWQPSDVWGGIAEGMMSLGPMNPAVPAEVVAQVNEMQEAIKTGAFHPFQGPVKDQDGNIVIAEGTSISDGDLQKMDFYVEGVQGKLPK
;
A
#
# COMPACT_ATOMS: atom_id res chain seq x y z
N VAL A 1 1.13 2.39 11.29
CA VAL A 1 0.01 2.43 12.25
C VAL A 1 -1.28 2.26 11.48
N HIS A 2 -2.19 1.40 11.95
CA HIS A 2 -3.50 1.19 11.33
C HIS A 2 -4.58 1.95 12.09
N HIS A 3 -5.45 2.63 11.35
CA HIS A 3 -6.51 3.49 11.87
C HIS A 3 -7.86 2.97 11.38
N TRP A 4 -8.50 2.14 12.20
CA TRP A 4 -9.80 1.53 11.85
C TRP A 4 -11.01 2.26 12.42
N GLY A 5 -10.80 3.20 13.35
CA GLY A 5 -11.87 3.87 14.10
C GLY A 5 -12.90 4.56 13.21
N ASP A 6 -12.43 5.38 12.26
CA ASP A 6 -13.30 6.12 11.34
C ASP A 6 -14.07 5.17 10.42
N PHE A 7 -13.39 4.14 9.91
CA PHE A 7 -14.01 3.12 9.07
C PHE A 7 -15.12 2.36 9.82
N TYR A 8 -14.84 1.87 11.03
CA TYR A 8 -15.83 1.16 11.84
C TYR A 8 -17.00 2.05 12.25
N THR A 9 -16.72 3.31 12.62
CA THR A 9 -17.76 4.28 12.97
C THR A 9 -18.69 4.54 11.78
N LYS A 10 -18.13 4.76 10.59
CA LYS A 10 -18.91 4.95 9.35
C LYS A 10 -19.74 3.71 9.01
N ALA A 11 -19.16 2.51 9.11
CA ALA A 11 -19.87 1.27 8.81
C ALA A 11 -21.03 1.02 9.79
N ALA A 12 -20.81 1.23 11.10
CA ALA A 12 -21.85 1.10 12.11
C ALA A 12 -22.99 2.12 11.89
N GLN A 13 -22.63 3.38 11.57
CA GLN A 13 -23.62 4.40 11.26
C GLN A 13 -24.46 4.02 10.04
N ALA A 14 -23.84 3.51 8.97
CA ALA A 14 -24.57 3.06 7.79
C ALA A 14 -25.56 1.92 8.08
N VAL A 15 -25.23 1.02 9.02
CA VAL A 15 -26.15 -0.03 9.47
C VAL A 15 -27.32 0.57 10.24
N LEU A 16 -27.05 1.50 11.17
CA LEU A 16 -28.08 2.21 11.94
C LEU A 16 -29.04 2.99 11.03
N ASP A 17 -28.50 3.61 9.98
CA ASP A 17 -29.27 4.37 8.98
C ASP A 17 -30.00 3.47 7.97
N GLY A 18 -29.80 2.14 8.03
CA GLY A 18 -30.41 1.17 7.12
C GLY A 18 -29.91 1.25 5.67
N ASN A 19 -28.79 1.94 5.41
CA ASN A 19 -28.22 2.14 4.08
C ASN A 19 -26.91 1.36 3.83
N TRP A 20 -26.47 0.56 4.80
CA TRP A 20 -25.28 -0.27 4.65
C TRP A 20 -25.44 -1.26 3.49
N GLN A 21 -24.37 -1.39 2.70
CA GLN A 21 -24.26 -2.37 1.61
C GLN A 21 -22.89 -3.07 1.68
N PRO A 22 -22.80 -4.34 1.27
CA PRO A 22 -21.52 -5.02 1.11
C PRO A 22 -20.62 -4.25 0.13
N SER A 23 -19.34 -4.13 0.48
CA SER A 23 -18.32 -3.55 -0.38
C SER A 23 -16.95 -4.12 -0.06
N ASP A 24 -16.09 -4.18 -1.07
CA ASP A 24 -14.67 -4.47 -0.90
C ASP A 24 -13.95 -3.17 -0.50
N VAL A 25 -13.14 -3.22 0.56
CA VAL A 25 -12.47 -2.05 1.11
C VAL A 25 -10.98 -2.32 1.20
N TRP A 26 -10.20 -1.50 0.50
CA TRP A 26 -8.75 -1.48 0.57
C TRP A 26 -8.28 -0.03 0.74
N GLY A 27 -8.19 0.43 1.99
CA GLY A 27 -7.75 1.79 2.30
C GLY A 27 -6.29 1.86 2.72
N GLY A 28 -5.61 2.91 2.24
CA GLY A 28 -4.22 3.22 2.52
C GLY A 28 -4.05 4.57 3.21
N ILE A 29 -2.95 5.26 2.86
CA ILE A 29 -2.56 6.54 3.46
C ILE A 29 -3.52 7.66 3.01
N ALA A 30 -4.01 7.61 1.77
CA ALA A 30 -4.95 8.59 1.22
C ALA A 30 -6.31 8.56 1.96
N GLU A 31 -6.81 7.36 2.27
CA GLU A 31 -8.07 7.14 2.99
C GLU A 31 -7.92 7.35 4.51
N GLY A 32 -6.71 7.62 5.00
CA GLY A 32 -6.42 7.79 6.42
C GLY A 32 -6.44 6.48 7.22
N MET A 33 -6.58 5.32 6.56
CA MET A 33 -6.63 4.01 7.22
C MET A 33 -5.26 3.52 7.69
N MET A 34 -4.18 4.16 7.22
CA MET A 34 -2.83 3.91 7.72
C MET A 34 -1.96 5.17 7.72
N SER A 35 -0.90 5.14 8.53
CA SER A 35 0.13 6.18 8.57
C SER A 35 1.47 5.60 9.02
N LEU A 36 2.57 6.31 8.76
CA LEU A 36 3.85 5.97 9.36
C LEU A 36 3.84 6.24 10.87
N GLY A 37 4.52 5.38 11.63
CA GLY A 37 4.77 5.63 13.04
C GLY A 37 5.83 6.73 13.24
N PRO A 38 6.08 7.16 14.49
CA PRO A 38 7.13 8.12 14.78
C PRO A 38 8.50 7.56 14.36
N MET A 39 9.30 8.37 13.66
CA MET A 39 10.67 8.01 13.31
C MET A 39 11.58 8.10 14.54
N ASN A 40 12.53 7.19 14.64
CA ASN A 40 13.50 7.19 15.75
C ASN A 40 14.37 8.46 15.67
N PRO A 41 14.68 9.13 16.80
CA PRO A 41 15.55 10.33 16.81
C PRO A 41 16.95 10.12 16.22
N ALA A 42 17.43 8.87 16.14
CA ALA A 42 18.71 8.53 15.52
C ALA A 42 18.67 8.57 13.98
N VAL A 43 17.49 8.66 13.36
CA VAL A 43 17.37 8.78 11.90
C VAL A 43 17.83 10.18 11.47
N PRO A 44 18.78 10.29 10.53
CA PRO A 44 19.24 11.59 10.03
C PRO A 44 18.10 12.42 9.44
N ALA A 45 18.14 13.73 9.63
CA ALA A 45 17.09 14.65 9.17
C ALA A 45 16.83 14.56 7.65
N GLU A 46 17.88 14.32 6.86
CA GLU A 46 17.76 14.12 5.41
C GLU A 46 16.92 12.87 5.07
N VAL A 47 17.13 11.77 5.79
CA VAL A 47 16.35 10.53 5.60
C VAL A 47 14.90 10.74 6.02
N VAL A 48 14.66 11.49 7.11
CA VAL A 48 13.30 11.86 7.53
C VAL A 48 12.59 12.65 6.43
N ALA A 49 13.28 13.59 5.78
CA ALA A 49 12.73 14.37 4.68
C ALA A 49 12.37 13.48 3.48
N GLN A 50 13.25 12.55 3.08
CA GLN A 50 12.99 11.60 1.99
C GLN A 50 11.77 10.71 2.27
N VAL A 51 11.64 10.21 3.50
CA VAL A 51 10.50 9.39 3.89
C VAL A 51 9.20 10.19 3.84
N ASN A 52 9.21 11.44 4.32
CA ASN A 52 8.02 12.31 4.28
C ASN A 52 7.62 12.65 2.83
N GLU A 53 8.58 12.93 1.96
CA GLU A 53 8.34 13.17 0.54
C GLU A 53 7.70 11.94 -0.13
N MET A 54 8.26 10.76 0.10
CA MET A 54 7.72 9.51 -0.42
C MET A 54 6.32 9.20 0.14
N GLN A 55 6.08 9.48 1.43
CA GLN A 55 4.75 9.31 2.04
C GLN A 55 3.72 10.18 1.33
N GLU A 56 4.04 11.44 1.03
CA GLU A 56 3.14 12.33 0.31
C GLU A 56 2.95 11.89 -1.15
N ALA A 57 4.00 11.40 -1.82
CA ALA A 57 3.90 10.86 -3.16
C ALA A 57 2.97 9.63 -3.22
N ILE A 58 3.04 8.73 -2.25
CA ILE A 58 2.12 7.59 -2.12
C ILE A 58 0.69 8.08 -1.82
N LYS A 59 0.54 9.03 -0.89
CA LYS A 59 -0.76 9.57 -0.49
C LYS A 59 -1.49 10.26 -1.64
N THR A 60 -0.76 10.97 -2.50
CA THR A 60 -1.31 11.70 -3.65
C THR A 60 -1.48 10.82 -4.88
N GLY A 61 -0.96 9.58 -4.87
CA GLY A 61 -0.92 8.71 -6.03
C GLY A 61 0.14 9.09 -7.06
N ALA A 62 1.01 10.07 -6.76
CA ALA A 62 2.15 10.41 -7.61
C ALA A 62 3.20 9.28 -7.69
N PHE A 63 3.21 8.40 -6.69
CA PHE A 63 4.00 7.18 -6.68
C PHE A 63 3.14 6.00 -6.24
N HIS A 64 3.23 4.88 -6.96
CA HIS A 64 2.64 3.62 -6.59
C HIS A 64 3.75 2.60 -6.24
N PRO A 65 3.73 1.93 -5.07
CA PRO A 65 4.81 1.00 -4.68
C PRO A 65 5.08 -0.12 -5.67
N PHE A 66 4.07 -0.48 -6.46
CA PHE A 66 4.14 -1.48 -7.52
C PHE A 66 3.94 -0.84 -8.91
N GLN A 67 4.63 0.27 -9.17
CA GLN A 67 4.80 0.82 -10.52
C GLN A 67 6.04 0.22 -11.19
N GLY A 68 5.93 -0.12 -12.47
CA GLY A 68 6.99 -0.76 -13.21
C GLY A 68 8.12 0.19 -13.66
N PRO A 69 9.25 -0.36 -14.11
CA PRO A 69 9.47 -1.79 -14.32
C PRO A 69 9.76 -2.55 -13.02
N VAL A 70 9.09 -3.70 -12.83
CA VAL A 70 9.36 -4.64 -11.73
C VAL A 70 9.65 -6.01 -12.32
N LYS A 71 10.70 -6.66 -11.80
CA LYS A 71 11.07 -8.04 -12.15
C LYS A 71 10.83 -8.98 -10.97
N ASP A 72 10.52 -10.23 -11.27
CA ASP A 72 10.52 -11.31 -10.29
C ASP A 72 11.95 -11.80 -9.95
N GLN A 73 12.06 -12.76 -9.03
CA GLN A 73 13.34 -13.39 -8.65
C GLN A 73 14.05 -14.11 -9.80
N ASP A 74 13.34 -14.51 -10.84
CA ASP A 74 13.89 -15.22 -12.01
C ASP A 74 14.28 -14.23 -13.13
N GLY A 75 14.04 -12.93 -12.93
CA GLY A 75 14.39 -11.85 -13.86
C GLY A 75 13.31 -11.55 -14.91
N ASN A 76 12.14 -12.18 -14.84
CA ASN A 76 11.02 -11.90 -15.73
C ASN A 76 10.37 -10.57 -15.36
N ILE A 77 9.97 -9.78 -16.36
CA ILE A 77 9.21 -8.55 -16.12
C ILE A 77 7.78 -8.92 -15.73
N VAL A 78 7.39 -8.57 -14.51
CA VAL A 78 6.05 -8.82 -13.93
C VAL A 78 5.19 -7.57 -13.91
N ILE A 79 5.80 -6.38 -13.91
CA ILE A 79 5.11 -5.10 -14.10
C ILE A 79 5.89 -4.31 -15.15
N ALA A 80 5.24 -4.01 -16.27
CA ALA A 80 5.87 -3.29 -17.37
C ALA A 80 6.20 -1.83 -17.01
N GLU A 81 7.22 -1.27 -17.65
CA GLU A 81 7.55 0.13 -17.50
C GLU A 81 6.36 1.03 -17.84
N GLY A 82 6.12 2.05 -17.02
CA GLY A 82 5.02 3.00 -17.20
C GLY A 82 3.63 2.49 -16.79
N THR A 83 3.51 1.26 -16.26
CA THR A 83 2.26 0.74 -15.70
C THR A 83 2.37 0.50 -14.20
N SER A 84 1.23 0.36 -13.54
CA SER A 84 1.15 -0.16 -12.17
C SER A 84 0.30 -1.43 -12.18
N ILE A 85 0.60 -2.36 -11.26
CA ILE A 85 -0.23 -3.54 -11.07
C ILE A 85 -1.65 -3.13 -10.67
N SER A 86 -2.66 -3.90 -11.10
CA SER A 86 -4.04 -3.70 -10.67
C SER A 86 -4.25 -4.25 -9.25
N ASP A 87 -5.23 -3.73 -8.51
CA ASP A 87 -5.57 -4.28 -7.18
C ASP A 87 -5.95 -5.76 -7.25
N GLY A 88 -6.65 -6.17 -8.31
CA GLY A 88 -7.06 -7.57 -8.50
C GLY A 88 -5.91 -8.53 -8.74
N ASP A 89 -4.84 -8.07 -9.41
CA ASP A 89 -3.61 -8.84 -9.60
C ASP A 89 -2.75 -8.79 -8.33
N LEU A 90 -2.67 -7.63 -7.66
CA LEU A 90 -1.93 -7.46 -6.41
C LEU A 90 -2.50 -8.34 -5.29
N GLN A 91 -3.82 -8.48 -5.21
CA GLN A 91 -4.49 -9.37 -4.26
C GLN A 91 -4.09 -10.84 -4.46
N LYS A 92 -3.71 -11.21 -5.68
CA LYS A 92 -3.32 -12.58 -6.07
C LYS A 92 -1.80 -12.74 -6.22
N MET A 93 -1.03 -11.73 -5.81
CA MET A 93 0.42 -11.72 -6.03
C MET A 93 1.08 -12.98 -5.46
N ASP A 94 1.67 -13.75 -6.36
CA ASP A 94 2.26 -15.08 -6.12
C ASP A 94 3.71 -15.14 -6.62
N PHE A 95 4.39 -13.99 -6.62
CA PHE A 95 5.81 -13.88 -6.94
C PHE A 95 6.54 -13.04 -5.90
N TYR A 96 7.85 -13.23 -5.81
CA TYR A 96 8.75 -12.30 -5.14
C TYR A 96 9.53 -11.50 -6.17
N VAL A 97 9.87 -10.26 -5.84
CA VAL A 97 10.65 -9.38 -6.72
C VAL A 97 12.14 -9.73 -6.73
N GLU A 98 12.84 -9.25 -7.76
CA GLU A 98 14.30 -9.35 -7.89
C GLU A 98 14.99 -8.91 -6.58
N GLY A 99 15.97 -9.71 -6.13
CA GLY A 99 16.74 -9.45 -4.90
C GLY A 99 16.16 -10.08 -3.63
N VAL A 100 14.89 -10.52 -3.62
CA VAL A 100 14.35 -11.31 -2.49
C VAL A 100 15.05 -12.68 -2.44
N GLN A 101 15.35 -13.16 -1.23
CA GLN A 101 15.87 -14.52 -1.01
C GLN A 101 14.81 -15.39 -0.34
N GLY A 102 14.78 -16.67 -0.69
CA GLY A 102 13.73 -17.60 -0.26
C GLY A 102 12.84 -18.01 -1.44
N LYS A 103 11.94 -18.96 -1.19
CA LYS A 103 10.97 -19.46 -2.17
C LYS A 103 9.59 -19.41 -1.56
N LEU A 104 8.59 -19.14 -2.39
CA LEU A 104 7.20 -19.30 -1.96
C LEU A 104 6.93 -20.76 -1.56
N PRO A 105 6.08 -20.99 -0.55
CA PRO A 105 5.59 -22.32 -0.23
C PRO A 105 4.96 -22.99 -1.46
N LYS A 106 5.08 -24.32 -1.53
CA LYS A 106 4.44 -25.14 -2.56
C LYS A 106 3.08 -25.64 -2.11
#